data_AF-A0A6C0K9E6-F1
#
_entry.id   AF-A0A6C0K9E6-F1
#
_cell.length_a   1.000
_cell.length_b   1.000
_cell.length_c   1.000
_cell.angle_alpha   90.00
_cell.angle_beta   90.00
_cell.angle_gamma   90.00
#
_symmetry.space_group_name_H-M   'P 1'
#
loop_
_entity.id
_entity.type
_entity.pdbx_description
1 polymer ?
#
loop_
_entity_poly.entity_id
_entity_poly.type
_entity_poly.pdbx_seq_one_letter_code
_entity_poly.pdbx_strand_id
1 'polypeptide(L)'
;MEANSTKTSKASVGDTSKASFRGIILVTSCQKYQHTRLKELNLKAAYGDWKVICVIGDLFLDCDYKLENNLLRIKCEDAYIYNLKKFVLSLKYLYEMFDIAEGVLRANDDLVFNERFLEGFLQMPKKLLINTGTEIDIDFLGRSSVGHSLINYPFVYEPHRSGVNPHLVNYYQTHQEDFDNPLHNIKGVDVLKYSVMPHIPAFLHGPLIYFSNKSCKILIEHMEGIGYNIYHYHEKSNSYPYTIDDLSYPLILLSNNINLLHTNNWHKELQFSPAHIAQFSYDICGNFENSPECIAFHTNKYK
;
A
#
# COMPACT_ATOMS: atom_id res chain seq x y z
N MET A 1 -3.17 -3.02 61.10
CA MET A 1 -2.08 -2.75 60.13
C MET A 1 -1.65 -4.10 59.58
N GLU A 2 -2.35 -4.57 58.56
CA GLU A 2 -2.05 -5.83 57.86
C GLU A 2 -1.30 -5.48 56.58
N ALA A 3 -0.05 -5.95 56.48
CA ALA A 3 0.76 -5.85 55.28
C ALA A 3 0.50 -7.10 54.44
N ASN A 4 -0.38 -6.99 53.43
CA ASN A 4 -0.53 -8.02 52.42
C ASN A 4 0.54 -7.85 51.35
N SER A 5 1.50 -8.78 51.35
CA SER A 5 2.52 -8.92 50.31
C SER A 5 1.88 -9.53 49.06
N THR A 6 1.60 -8.70 48.05
CA THR A 6 1.18 -9.17 46.74
C THR A 6 2.42 -9.63 45.97
N LYS A 7 2.64 -10.94 45.94
CA LYS A 7 3.57 -11.59 45.00
C LYS A 7 3.04 -11.38 43.59
N THR A 8 3.66 -10.48 42.84
CA THR A 8 3.53 -10.38 41.39
C THR A 8 4.20 -11.61 40.77
N SER A 9 3.40 -12.61 40.40
CA SER A 9 3.87 -13.73 39.58
C SER A 9 4.18 -13.19 38.19
N LYS A 10 5.48 -13.10 37.85
CA LYS A 10 5.92 -12.98 36.47
C LYS A 10 5.42 -14.22 35.71
N ALA A 11 4.48 -14.01 34.80
CA ALA A 11 4.15 -15.01 33.80
C ALA A 11 5.41 -15.33 33.00
N SER A 12 5.76 -16.60 32.96
CA SER A 12 6.82 -17.16 32.14
C SER A 12 6.58 -16.82 30.67
N VAL A 13 7.59 -16.28 30.00
CA VAL A 13 7.64 -16.11 28.55
C VAL A 13 7.63 -17.51 27.93
N GLY A 14 6.43 -18.00 27.62
CA GLY A 14 6.25 -19.13 26.73
C GLY A 14 6.58 -18.67 25.32
N ASP A 15 7.45 -19.42 24.67
CA ASP A 15 7.85 -19.25 23.28
C ASP A 15 6.64 -19.54 22.37
N THR A 16 5.73 -18.57 22.23
CA THR A 16 4.65 -18.66 21.24
C THR A 16 5.26 -18.32 19.89
N SER A 17 5.70 -19.35 19.15
CA SER A 17 6.16 -19.18 17.78
C SER A 17 5.09 -18.45 16.96
N LYS A 18 5.45 -17.33 16.32
CA LYS A 18 4.56 -16.62 15.40
C LYS A 18 4.09 -17.57 14.31
N ALA A 19 2.85 -17.39 13.85
CA ALA A 19 2.39 -18.12 12.66
C ALA A 19 3.24 -17.69 11.45
N SER A 20 3.67 -18.67 10.65
CA SER A 20 4.54 -18.46 9.50
C SER A 20 3.75 -18.52 8.20
N PHE A 21 3.98 -17.56 7.31
CA PHE A 21 3.37 -17.48 5.98
C PHE A 21 4.44 -17.18 4.94
N ARG A 22 4.23 -17.64 3.70
CA ARG A 22 5.11 -17.29 2.58
C ARG A 22 5.00 -15.80 2.27
N GLY A 23 3.80 -15.25 2.32
CA GLY A 23 3.55 -13.82 2.12
C GLY A 23 2.17 -13.39 2.60
N ILE A 24 1.90 -12.09 2.54
CA ILE A 24 0.58 -11.52 2.85
C ILE A 24 0.04 -10.82 1.60
N ILE A 25 -1.22 -11.07 1.25
CA ILE A 25 -1.99 -10.20 0.37
C ILE A 25 -2.74 -9.22 1.26
N LEU A 26 -2.32 -7.95 1.24
CA LEU A 26 -2.87 -6.91 2.09
C LEU A 26 -3.82 -6.03 1.29
N VAL A 27 -5.12 -6.13 1.59
CA VAL A 27 -6.17 -5.34 0.95
C VAL A 27 -6.44 -4.10 1.79
N THR A 28 -6.05 -2.93 1.30
CA THR A 28 -6.34 -1.63 1.94
C THR A 28 -7.74 -1.15 1.57
N SER A 29 -8.56 -0.88 2.58
CA SER A 29 -9.92 -0.34 2.44
C SER A 29 -10.18 0.77 3.46
N CYS A 30 -11.38 1.34 3.44
CA CYS A 30 -11.88 2.26 4.45
C CYS A 30 -13.17 1.70 5.09
N GLN A 31 -13.47 2.14 6.30
CA GLN A 31 -14.67 1.82 7.06
C GLN A 31 -15.93 2.12 6.25
N LYS A 32 -15.95 3.23 5.47
CA LYS A 32 -17.08 3.57 4.59
C LYS A 32 -17.40 2.49 3.54
N TYR A 33 -16.42 1.65 3.19
CA TYR A 33 -16.56 0.57 2.21
C TYR A 33 -16.63 -0.82 2.83
N GLN A 34 -16.62 -0.93 4.16
CA GLN A 34 -16.67 -2.22 4.87
C GLN A 34 -17.91 -3.05 4.51
N HIS A 35 -19.06 -2.40 4.34
CA HIS A 35 -20.34 -3.05 4.06
C HIS A 35 -20.74 -3.08 2.58
N THR A 36 -19.92 -2.48 1.70
CA THR A 36 -20.09 -2.48 0.25
C THR A 36 -18.93 -3.23 -0.40
N ARG A 37 -17.83 -2.54 -0.73
CA ARG A 37 -16.69 -3.10 -1.46
C ARG A 37 -16.10 -4.32 -0.78
N LEU A 38 -15.74 -4.21 0.50
CA LEU A 38 -15.13 -5.33 1.22
C LEU A 38 -16.07 -6.54 1.37
N LYS A 39 -17.38 -6.30 1.48
CA LYS A 39 -18.37 -7.38 1.56
C LYS A 39 -18.53 -8.08 0.22
N GLU A 40 -18.44 -7.32 -0.87
CA GLU A 40 -18.57 -7.83 -2.25
C GLU A 40 -17.24 -8.37 -2.80
N LEU A 41 -16.13 -8.01 -2.16
CA LEU A 41 -14.79 -8.50 -2.42
C LEU A 41 -14.70 -9.96 -1.95
N ASN A 42 -15.12 -10.86 -2.84
CA ASN A 42 -15.18 -12.30 -2.58
C ASN A 42 -13.80 -12.98 -2.69
N LEU A 43 -12.81 -12.47 -1.95
CA LEU A 43 -11.48 -13.08 -1.90
C LEU A 43 -11.45 -14.29 -0.99
N LYS A 44 -10.64 -15.28 -1.37
CA LYS A 44 -10.30 -16.40 -0.51
C LYS A 44 -9.61 -15.90 0.75
N ALA A 45 -9.73 -16.64 1.85
CA ALA A 45 -8.99 -16.33 3.07
C ALA A 45 -7.46 -16.47 2.92
N ALA A 46 -7.01 -17.25 1.93
CA ALA A 46 -5.62 -17.48 1.57
C ALA A 46 -5.51 -17.99 0.13
N TYR A 47 -4.33 -17.82 -0.48
CA TYR A 47 -3.92 -18.40 -1.76
C TYR A 47 -2.65 -19.24 -1.55
N GLY A 48 -2.83 -20.52 -1.22
CA GLY A 48 -1.72 -21.35 -0.71
C GLY A 48 -1.17 -20.79 0.60
N ASP A 49 0.15 -20.63 0.71
CA ASP A 49 0.81 -20.09 1.90
C ASP A 49 0.80 -18.57 1.99
N TRP A 50 0.00 -17.90 1.14
CA TRP A 50 -0.23 -16.46 1.19
C TRP A 50 -1.53 -16.14 1.91
N LYS A 51 -1.46 -15.51 3.08
CA LYS A 51 -2.63 -15.12 3.87
C LYS A 51 -3.22 -13.83 3.33
N VAL A 52 -4.55 -13.76 3.19
CA VAL A 52 -5.24 -12.53 2.83
C VAL A 52 -5.63 -11.77 4.10
N ILE A 53 -5.24 -10.52 4.20
CA ILE A 53 -5.61 -9.60 5.29
C ILE A 53 -6.24 -8.36 4.68
N CYS A 54 -7.44 -8.01 5.13
CA CYS A 54 -8.06 -6.71 4.84
C CYS A 54 -7.71 -5.75 5.97
N VAL A 55 -7.40 -4.50 5.66
CA VAL A 55 -7.10 -3.46 6.65
C VAL A 55 -7.98 -2.24 6.49
N ILE A 56 -8.47 -1.73 7.62
CA ILE A 56 -9.13 -0.43 7.77
C ILE A 56 -8.52 0.36 8.93
N GLY A 57 -8.59 1.69 8.85
CA GLY A 57 -8.28 2.57 9.99
C GLY A 57 -9.48 2.71 10.94
N ASP A 58 -9.20 2.82 12.23
CA ASP A 58 -10.16 3.17 13.27
C ASP A 58 -9.48 4.09 14.29
N LEU A 59 -9.67 5.40 14.14
CA LEU A 59 -9.03 6.42 14.98
C LEU A 59 -9.37 6.26 16.47
N PHE A 60 -10.52 5.67 16.78
CA PHE A 60 -11.04 5.55 18.14
C PHE A 60 -10.77 4.18 18.77
N LEU A 61 -9.99 3.32 18.10
CA LEU A 61 -9.58 2.03 18.64
C LEU A 61 -8.86 2.22 19.99
N ASP A 62 -9.18 1.37 20.96
CA ASP A 62 -8.67 1.43 22.34
C ASP A 62 -7.24 0.88 22.47
N CYS A 63 -6.80 0.11 21.48
CA CYS A 63 -5.47 -0.49 21.33
C CYS A 63 -4.84 -0.08 19.98
N ASP A 64 -3.56 -0.37 19.78
CA ASP A 64 -2.84 0.02 18.55
C ASP A 64 -3.37 -0.70 17.30
N TYR A 65 -3.74 -1.96 17.44
CA TYR A 65 -4.37 -2.76 16.39
C TYR A 65 -5.19 -3.91 16.96
N LYS A 66 -6.12 -4.41 16.16
CA LYS A 66 -6.93 -5.60 16.45
C LYS A 66 -7.12 -6.44 15.19
N LEU A 67 -6.73 -7.71 15.23
CA LEU A 67 -6.97 -8.67 14.16
C LEU A 67 -8.14 -9.59 14.54
N GLU A 68 -9.24 -9.51 13.79
CA GLU A 68 -10.40 -10.40 13.92
C GLU A 68 -10.61 -11.15 12.60
N ASN A 69 -10.42 -12.47 12.61
CA ASN A 69 -10.36 -13.30 11.40
C ASN A 69 -9.26 -12.79 10.43
N ASN A 70 -9.67 -12.22 9.31
CA ASN A 70 -8.78 -11.61 8.31
C ASN A 70 -8.93 -10.08 8.24
N LEU A 71 -9.67 -9.45 9.16
CA LEU A 71 -9.81 -8.00 9.23
C LEU A 71 -8.88 -7.43 10.30
N LEU A 72 -7.89 -6.66 9.86
CA LEU A 72 -7.00 -5.88 10.71
C LEU A 72 -7.55 -4.46 10.85
N ARG A 73 -7.94 -4.08 12.06
CA ARG A 73 -8.22 -2.68 12.41
C ARG A 73 -6.97 -2.07 13.01
N ILE A 74 -6.61 -0.86 12.57
CA ILE A 74 -5.43 -0.14 13.05
C ILE A 74 -5.87 1.20 13.63
N LYS A 75 -5.29 1.59 14.77
CA LYS A 75 -5.51 2.89 15.37
C LYS A 75 -4.88 4.02 14.55
N CYS A 76 -5.56 4.43 13.49
CA CYS A 76 -5.19 5.57 12.66
C CYS A 76 -6.41 6.16 11.95
N GLU A 77 -6.21 7.32 11.35
CA GLU A 77 -7.17 7.96 10.46
C GLU A 77 -7.45 7.08 9.24
N ASP A 78 -8.68 7.15 8.74
CA ASP A 78 -9.14 6.29 7.65
C ASP A 78 -9.56 7.06 6.39
N ALA A 79 -8.87 8.16 6.12
CA ALA A 79 -9.08 8.97 4.92
C ALA A 79 -8.06 8.64 3.81
N TYR A 80 -8.39 8.97 2.57
CA TYR A 80 -7.51 8.76 1.40
C TYR A 80 -6.09 9.34 1.58
N ILE A 81 -5.98 10.56 2.12
CA ILE A 81 -4.70 11.21 2.40
C ILE A 81 -3.79 10.43 3.37
N TYR A 82 -4.37 9.58 4.22
CA TYR A 82 -3.66 8.75 5.21
C TYR A 82 -3.38 7.33 4.74
N ASN A 83 -3.62 6.99 3.46
CA ASN A 83 -3.40 5.65 2.93
C ASN A 83 -1.98 5.13 3.17
N LEU A 84 -0.95 5.97 2.99
CA LEU A 84 0.44 5.61 3.28
C LEU A 84 0.63 5.21 4.75
N LYS A 85 0.13 6.05 5.68
CA LYS A 85 0.21 5.80 7.13
C LYS A 85 -0.46 4.48 7.49
N LYS A 86 -1.69 4.27 7.02
CA LYS A 86 -2.46 3.04 7.24
C LYS A 86 -1.71 1.81 6.70
N PHE A 87 -1.22 1.87 5.47
CA PHE A 87 -0.48 0.77 4.87
C PHE A 87 0.80 0.45 5.65
N VAL A 88 1.64 1.43 5.97
CA VAL A 88 2.93 1.17 6.64
C VAL A 88 2.74 0.74 8.10
N LEU A 89 1.75 1.28 8.82
CA LEU A 89 1.36 0.75 10.14
C LEU A 89 0.89 -0.71 10.04
N SER A 90 0.17 -1.06 8.96
CA SER A 90 -0.22 -2.46 8.72
C SER A 90 1.00 -3.35 8.58
N LEU A 91 1.99 -2.92 7.80
CA LEU A 91 3.24 -3.67 7.66
C LEU A 91 3.87 -3.91 9.02
N LYS A 92 4.07 -2.85 9.82
CA LYS A 92 4.63 -2.95 11.17
C LYS A 92 3.95 -4.03 12.00
N TYR A 93 2.63 -3.95 12.15
CA TYR A 93 1.89 -4.90 12.99
C TYR A 93 1.84 -6.30 12.38
N LEU A 94 1.83 -6.44 11.05
CA LEU A 94 1.92 -7.75 10.40
C LEU A 94 3.25 -8.46 10.69
N TYR A 95 4.38 -7.75 10.64
CA TYR A 95 5.69 -8.32 11.01
C TYR A 95 5.83 -8.55 12.52
N GLU A 96 5.07 -7.85 13.36
CA GLU A 96 4.94 -8.18 14.79
C GLU A 96 4.14 -9.47 15.01
N MET A 97 3.06 -9.70 14.25
CA MET A 97 2.17 -10.85 14.41
C MET A 97 2.68 -12.14 13.74
N PHE A 98 3.35 -12.01 12.61
CA PHE A 98 3.66 -13.14 11.72
C PHE A 98 5.15 -13.23 11.38
N ASP A 99 5.59 -14.45 11.06
CA ASP A 99 6.82 -14.65 10.31
C ASP A 99 6.47 -14.69 8.82
N ILE A 100 7.03 -13.77 8.03
CA ILE A 100 6.67 -13.56 6.63
C ILE A 100 7.93 -13.80 5.78
N ALA A 101 7.90 -14.82 4.93
CA ALA A 101 9.12 -15.27 4.24
C ALA A 101 9.51 -14.40 3.02
N GLU A 102 8.55 -13.96 2.20
CA GLU A 102 8.81 -13.23 0.96
C GLU A 102 8.48 -11.73 1.05
N GLY A 103 7.26 -11.39 1.46
CA GLY A 103 6.81 -10.01 1.54
C GLY A 103 5.30 -9.83 1.48
N VAL A 104 4.88 -8.67 0.99
CA VAL A 104 3.48 -8.22 0.95
C VAL A 104 3.08 -7.80 -0.45
N LEU A 105 1.96 -8.34 -0.93
CA LEU A 105 1.24 -7.87 -2.11
C LEU A 105 0.13 -6.92 -1.65
N ARG A 106 0.36 -5.61 -1.77
CA ARG A 106 -0.66 -4.58 -1.50
C ARG A 106 -1.68 -4.56 -2.63
N ALA A 107 -2.95 -4.56 -2.26
CA ALA A 107 -4.12 -4.45 -3.12
C ALA A 107 -5.09 -3.39 -2.59
N ASN A 108 -5.87 -2.74 -3.45
CA ASN A 108 -7.06 -2.00 -3.00
C ASN A 108 -8.30 -2.91 -2.99
N ASP A 109 -9.36 -2.43 -2.36
CA ASP A 109 -10.64 -3.12 -2.18
C ASP A 109 -11.58 -3.11 -3.40
N ASP A 110 -11.11 -2.56 -4.52
CA ASP A 110 -11.83 -2.44 -5.78
C ASP A 110 -11.19 -3.28 -6.91
N LEU A 111 -10.31 -4.22 -6.57
CA LEU A 111 -9.68 -5.14 -7.50
C LEU A 111 -10.46 -6.45 -7.70
N VAL A 112 -10.47 -6.94 -8.94
CA VAL A 112 -10.83 -8.32 -9.28
C VAL A 112 -9.60 -9.03 -9.82
N PHE A 113 -9.18 -10.11 -9.15
CA PHE A 113 -8.01 -10.88 -9.57
C PHE A 113 -8.32 -11.90 -10.66
N ASN A 114 -7.37 -12.07 -11.56
CA ASN A 114 -7.23 -13.26 -12.37
C ASN A 114 -6.46 -14.31 -11.56
N GLU A 115 -7.20 -15.19 -10.88
CA GLU A 115 -6.63 -16.11 -9.90
C GLU A 115 -5.49 -16.98 -10.46
N ARG A 116 -5.59 -17.39 -11.73
CA ARG A 116 -4.52 -18.16 -12.38
C ARG A 116 -3.18 -17.41 -12.39
N PHE A 117 -3.19 -16.13 -12.77
CA PHE A 117 -1.97 -15.33 -12.87
C PHE A 117 -1.51 -14.82 -11.50
N LEU A 118 -2.46 -14.53 -10.60
CA LEU A 118 -2.14 -14.27 -9.20
C LEU A 118 -1.37 -15.47 -8.62
N GLU A 119 -1.94 -16.67 -8.64
CA GLU A 119 -1.30 -17.88 -8.10
C GLU A 119 0.06 -18.16 -8.76
N GLY A 120 0.18 -17.94 -10.07
CA GLY A 120 1.47 -18.01 -10.77
C GLY A 120 2.53 -17.06 -10.20
N PHE A 121 2.17 -15.79 -9.97
CA PHE A 121 3.06 -14.81 -9.33
C PHE A 121 3.39 -15.19 -7.86
N LEU A 122 2.42 -15.68 -7.10
CA LEU A 122 2.64 -16.09 -5.71
C LEU A 122 3.59 -17.28 -5.61
N GLN A 123 3.57 -18.19 -6.60
CA GLN A 123 4.41 -19.39 -6.62
C GLN A 123 5.82 -19.15 -7.17
N MET A 124 6.02 -18.21 -8.11
CA MET A 124 7.33 -17.99 -8.72
C MET A 124 8.39 -17.51 -7.72
N PRO A 125 9.68 -17.84 -7.95
CA PRO A 125 10.79 -17.23 -7.23
C PRO A 125 10.75 -15.71 -7.35
N LYS A 126 11.02 -14.99 -6.25
CA LYS A 126 11.05 -13.52 -6.23
C LYS A 126 12.40 -12.98 -6.70
N LYS A 127 12.84 -13.47 -7.85
CA LYS A 127 14.11 -13.16 -8.50
C LYS A 127 13.94 -12.99 -10.00
N LEU A 128 14.77 -12.15 -10.61
CA LEU A 128 14.75 -11.83 -12.03
C LEU A 128 16.17 -11.87 -12.60
N LEU A 129 16.35 -12.59 -13.71
CA LEU A 129 17.58 -12.50 -14.51
C LEU A 129 17.46 -11.32 -15.47
N ILE A 130 18.36 -10.35 -15.36
CA ILE A 130 18.40 -9.19 -16.25
C ILE A 130 19.38 -9.42 -17.41
N ASN A 131 19.30 -8.59 -18.46
CA ASN A 131 20.06 -8.75 -19.72
C ASN A 131 21.59 -8.84 -19.54
N THR A 132 22.12 -8.38 -18.40
CA THR A 132 23.54 -8.50 -18.06
C THR A 132 23.95 -9.89 -17.57
N GLY A 133 23.00 -10.83 -17.46
CA GLY A 133 23.20 -12.14 -16.83
C GLY A 133 23.22 -12.08 -15.29
N THR A 134 22.93 -10.93 -14.70
CA THR A 134 22.87 -10.75 -13.25
C THR A 134 21.49 -11.13 -12.74
N GLU A 135 21.44 -11.87 -11.64
CA GLU A 135 20.20 -12.12 -10.91
C GLU A 135 19.97 -10.99 -9.90
N ILE A 136 18.76 -10.43 -9.89
CA ILE A 136 18.34 -9.42 -8.92
C ILE A 136 17.09 -9.89 -8.17
N ASP A 137 16.93 -9.47 -6.92
CA ASP A 137 15.71 -9.72 -6.17
C ASP A 137 14.57 -8.81 -6.65
N ILE A 138 13.35 -9.35 -6.63
CA ILE A 138 12.13 -8.57 -6.85
C ILE A 138 11.79 -7.89 -5.53
N ASP A 139 12.31 -6.69 -5.31
CA ASP A 139 12.08 -5.95 -4.07
C ASP A 139 10.84 -5.04 -4.13
N PHE A 140 10.57 -4.47 -5.31
CA PHE A 140 9.50 -3.50 -5.52
C PHE A 140 8.98 -3.61 -6.96
N LEU A 141 7.74 -4.07 -7.11
CA LEU A 141 7.17 -4.43 -8.41
C LEU A 141 5.76 -3.87 -8.56
N GLY A 142 5.49 -3.25 -9.71
CA GLY A 142 4.17 -2.80 -10.07
C GLY A 142 4.08 -2.27 -11.50
N ARG A 143 3.11 -1.40 -11.75
CA ARG A 143 2.96 -0.74 -13.05
C ARG A 143 3.61 0.65 -13.05
N SER A 144 4.87 0.72 -13.45
CA SER A 144 5.59 2.00 -13.61
C SER A 144 4.91 2.97 -14.59
N SER A 145 4.87 4.25 -14.23
CA SER A 145 4.31 5.34 -15.04
C SER A 145 5.09 5.67 -16.31
N VAL A 146 6.34 5.23 -16.37
CA VAL A 146 7.18 5.38 -17.56
C VAL A 146 7.18 4.13 -18.46
N GLY A 147 6.41 3.10 -18.10
CA GLY A 147 6.28 1.87 -18.90
C GLY A 147 7.52 0.96 -18.91
N HIS A 148 8.48 1.20 -18.01
CA HIS A 148 9.69 0.39 -17.89
C HIS A 148 10.24 0.38 -16.45
N SER A 149 11.12 -0.58 -16.17
CA SER A 149 11.78 -0.75 -14.87
C SER A 149 12.90 0.28 -14.70
N LEU A 150 13.11 0.76 -13.46
CA LEU A 150 14.27 1.55 -13.06
C LEU A 150 15.21 0.64 -12.26
N ILE A 151 16.19 0.05 -12.97
CA ILE A 151 17.16 -0.89 -12.40
C ILE A 151 18.51 -0.18 -12.24
N ASN A 152 19.09 -0.23 -11.04
CA ASN A 152 20.31 0.47 -10.65
C ASN A 152 20.27 1.96 -11.02
N TYR A 153 19.08 2.56 -10.98
CA TYR A 153 18.88 3.95 -11.34
C TYR A 153 19.56 4.85 -10.28
N PRO A 154 20.46 5.76 -10.68
CA PRO A 154 21.16 6.64 -9.74
C PRO A 154 20.20 7.73 -9.26
N PHE A 155 19.39 7.42 -8.26
CA PHE A 155 18.39 8.35 -7.74
C PHE A 155 19.06 9.59 -7.15
N VAL A 156 18.61 10.77 -7.58
CA VAL A 156 19.07 12.07 -7.07
C VAL A 156 17.85 12.91 -6.75
N TYR A 157 17.87 13.60 -5.62
CA TYR A 157 16.83 14.57 -5.30
C TYR A 157 16.96 15.81 -6.19
N GLU A 158 15.86 16.21 -6.83
CA GLU A 158 15.77 17.41 -7.67
C GLU A 158 14.76 18.41 -7.08
N PRO A 159 15.07 19.04 -5.91
CA PRO A 159 14.12 19.92 -5.20
C PRO A 159 13.68 21.14 -6.00
N HIS A 160 14.49 21.58 -6.97
CA HIS A 160 14.15 22.68 -7.88
C HIS A 160 13.06 22.32 -8.90
N ARG A 161 12.71 21.03 -9.02
CA ARG A 161 11.66 20.50 -9.89
C ARG A 161 10.41 20.08 -9.11
N SER A 162 10.36 20.32 -7.79
CA SER A 162 9.13 20.14 -7.02
C SER A 162 8.01 20.98 -7.63
N GLY A 163 6.80 20.44 -7.67
CA GLY A 163 5.67 21.10 -8.33
C GLY A 163 4.35 20.84 -7.65
N VAL A 164 3.38 21.72 -7.87
CA VAL A 164 2.02 21.55 -7.39
C VAL A 164 1.34 20.42 -8.17
N ASN A 165 0.83 19.42 -7.47
CA ASN A 165 0.00 18.36 -8.00
C ASN A 165 -1.44 18.52 -7.47
N PRO A 166 -2.43 18.81 -8.33
CA PRO A 166 -3.81 19.07 -7.91
C PRO A 166 -4.60 17.80 -7.58
N HIS A 167 -4.03 16.59 -7.72
CA HIS A 167 -4.75 15.32 -7.55
C HIS A 167 -5.57 15.23 -6.26
N LEU A 168 -4.92 15.49 -5.12
CA LEU A 168 -5.56 15.43 -3.82
C LEU A 168 -6.64 16.51 -3.65
N VAL A 169 -6.38 17.71 -4.17
CA VAL A 169 -7.35 18.82 -4.16
C VAL A 169 -8.59 18.45 -4.97
N ASN A 170 -8.40 17.92 -6.19
CA ASN A 170 -9.47 17.49 -7.07
C ASN A 170 -10.27 16.33 -6.47
N TYR A 171 -9.61 15.38 -5.80
CA TYR A 171 -10.29 14.29 -5.10
C TYR A 171 -11.25 14.85 -4.04
N TYR A 172 -10.75 15.72 -3.17
CA TYR A 172 -11.55 16.25 -2.07
C TYR A 172 -12.63 17.24 -2.53
N GLN A 173 -12.49 17.90 -3.69
CA GLN A 173 -13.56 18.72 -4.28
C GLN A 173 -14.86 17.93 -4.52
N THR A 174 -14.77 16.63 -4.83
CA THR A 174 -15.93 15.77 -5.08
C THR A 174 -16.28 14.85 -3.90
N HIS A 175 -15.49 14.88 -2.82
CA HIS A 175 -15.67 14.08 -1.61
C HIS A 175 -15.66 14.99 -0.37
N GLN A 176 -16.46 16.04 -0.38
CA GLN A 176 -16.48 17.03 0.72
C GLN A 176 -16.96 16.41 2.04
N GLU A 177 -17.79 15.36 1.98
CA GLU A 177 -18.24 14.60 3.14
C GLU A 177 -17.09 13.95 3.92
N ASP A 178 -15.95 13.69 3.28
CA ASP A 178 -14.79 13.12 3.96
C ASP A 178 -14.21 14.08 5.02
N PHE A 179 -14.45 15.39 4.92
CA PHE A 179 -13.99 16.38 5.92
C PHE A 179 -14.76 16.33 7.23
N ASP A 180 -16.04 15.95 7.18
CA ASP A 180 -16.88 15.88 8.37
C ASP A 180 -16.91 14.47 8.99
N ASN A 181 -16.28 13.47 8.34
CA ASN A 181 -16.17 12.13 8.89
C ASN A 181 -15.18 12.11 10.08
N PRO A 182 -15.65 11.77 11.30
CA PRO A 182 -14.80 11.77 12.49
C PRO A 182 -13.64 10.75 12.44
N LEU A 183 -13.78 9.65 11.69
CA LEU A 183 -12.71 8.66 11.50
C LEU A 183 -11.59 9.16 10.57
N HIS A 184 -11.87 10.17 9.75
CA HIS A 184 -10.88 10.71 8.81
C HIS A 184 -9.99 11.76 9.47
N ASN A 185 -10.49 12.50 10.47
CA ASN A 185 -9.76 13.54 11.18
C ASN A 185 -9.02 14.53 10.24
N ILE A 186 -9.71 14.98 9.20
CA ILE A 186 -9.21 15.99 8.26
C ILE A 186 -9.99 17.30 8.31
N LYS A 187 -10.91 17.48 9.27
CA LYS A 187 -11.69 18.71 9.39
C LYS A 187 -10.77 19.92 9.58
N GLY A 188 -10.88 20.90 8.69
CA GLY A 188 -10.05 22.12 8.71
C GLY A 188 -8.64 21.94 8.15
N VAL A 189 -8.28 20.77 7.62
CA VAL A 189 -7.00 20.57 6.92
C VAL A 189 -7.02 21.33 5.60
N ASP A 190 -6.04 22.23 5.41
CA ASP A 190 -5.80 22.87 4.12
C ASP A 190 -5.05 21.91 3.18
N VAL A 191 -5.81 21.17 2.37
CA VAL A 191 -5.27 20.19 1.41
C VAL A 191 -4.34 20.85 0.38
N LEU A 192 -4.58 22.10 0.01
CA LEU A 192 -3.77 22.81 -0.98
C LEU A 192 -2.34 23.02 -0.49
N LYS A 193 -2.15 23.27 0.81
CA LYS A 193 -0.81 23.37 1.43
C LYS A 193 0.06 22.14 1.16
N TYR A 194 -0.54 20.96 1.11
CA TYR A 194 0.14 19.68 0.95
C TYR A 194 0.19 19.19 -0.51
N SER A 195 -0.06 20.07 -1.49
CA SER A 195 -0.08 19.72 -2.91
C SER A 195 1.29 19.81 -3.59
N VAL A 196 2.31 20.37 -2.93
CA VAL A 196 3.68 20.43 -3.49
C VAL A 196 4.31 19.04 -3.39
N MET A 197 4.54 18.41 -4.55
CA MET A 197 5.07 17.05 -4.69
C MET A 197 6.51 17.06 -5.19
N PRO A 198 7.32 16.06 -4.81
CA PRO A 198 8.69 15.92 -5.31
C PRO A 198 8.69 15.60 -6.81
N HIS A 199 9.77 15.95 -7.50
CA HIS A 199 10.07 15.29 -8.77
C HIS A 199 10.58 13.87 -8.48
N ILE A 200 9.96 12.88 -9.12
CA ILE A 200 10.40 11.48 -9.08
C ILE A 200 10.46 10.94 -10.52
N PRO A 201 11.45 10.09 -10.84
CA PRO A 201 11.66 9.60 -12.21
C PRO A 201 10.53 8.69 -12.70
N ALA A 202 9.85 8.01 -11.78
CA ALA A 202 8.66 7.22 -12.05
C ALA A 202 7.81 7.10 -10.78
N PHE A 203 6.51 6.88 -10.97
CA PHE A 203 5.61 6.42 -9.93
C PHE A 203 4.95 5.10 -10.31
N LEU A 204 4.39 4.39 -9.34
CA LEU A 204 3.58 3.22 -9.65
C LEU A 204 2.13 3.64 -9.82
N HIS A 205 1.51 3.23 -10.92
CA HIS A 205 0.09 3.32 -11.08
C HIS A 205 -0.61 2.32 -10.19
N GLY A 206 -1.69 2.77 -9.55
CA GLY A 206 -2.83 1.92 -9.27
C GLY A 206 -2.70 0.98 -8.07
N PRO A 207 -3.67 0.07 -7.94
CA PRO A 207 -4.02 -0.54 -6.66
C PRO A 207 -3.16 -1.75 -6.28
N LEU A 208 -2.39 -2.34 -7.21
CA LEU A 208 -1.66 -3.59 -6.97
C LEU A 208 -0.15 -3.34 -7.00
N ILE A 209 0.55 -3.62 -5.89
CA ILE A 209 2.00 -3.41 -5.76
C ILE A 209 2.59 -4.51 -4.87
N TYR A 210 3.70 -5.12 -5.29
CA TYR A 210 4.45 -6.05 -4.46
C TYR A 210 5.67 -5.37 -3.82
N PHE A 211 5.85 -5.68 -2.53
CA PHE A 211 6.97 -5.25 -1.70
C PHE A 211 7.60 -6.48 -1.05
N SER A 212 8.91 -6.68 -1.22
CA SER A 212 9.64 -7.69 -0.45
C SER A 212 9.76 -7.28 1.02
N ASN A 213 10.18 -8.23 1.88
CA ASN A 213 10.55 -7.95 3.27
C ASN A 213 11.52 -6.76 3.41
N LYS A 214 12.49 -6.65 2.51
CA LYS A 214 13.48 -5.55 2.50
C LYS A 214 12.80 -4.21 2.24
N SER A 215 11.94 -4.12 1.22
CA SER A 215 11.18 -2.90 0.94
C SER A 215 10.23 -2.54 2.07
N CYS A 216 9.52 -3.52 2.65
CA CYS A 216 8.63 -3.28 3.78
C CYS A 216 9.38 -2.71 4.98
N LYS A 217 10.56 -3.26 5.30
CA LYS A 217 11.40 -2.77 6.40
C LYS A 217 11.82 -1.31 6.18
N ILE A 218 12.28 -0.96 4.98
CA ILE A 218 12.66 0.43 4.65
C ILE A 218 11.48 1.38 4.81
N LEU A 219 10.29 0.99 4.36
CA LEU A 219 9.09 1.81 4.50
C LEU A 219 8.72 2.02 5.97
N ILE A 220 8.76 0.96 6.79
CA ILE A 220 8.49 1.02 8.23
C ILE A 220 9.49 1.99 8.89
N GLU A 221 10.79 1.77 8.71
CA GLU A 221 11.84 2.59 9.32
C GLU A 221 11.74 4.06 8.90
N HIS A 222 11.44 4.33 7.62
CA HIS A 222 11.25 5.68 7.12
C HIS A 222 10.05 6.38 7.78
N MET A 223 8.89 5.72 7.80
CA MET A 223 7.69 6.31 8.38
C MET A 223 7.79 6.44 9.90
N GLU A 224 8.44 5.51 10.60
CA GLU A 224 8.77 5.64 12.02
C GLU A 224 9.67 6.85 12.28
N GLY A 225 10.68 7.09 11.42
CA GLY A 225 11.59 8.23 11.53
C GLY A 225 10.91 9.59 11.45
N ILE A 226 9.78 9.70 10.75
CA ILE A 226 8.95 10.92 10.69
C ILE A 226 7.74 10.86 11.64
N GLY A 227 7.68 9.89 12.55
CA GLY A 227 6.59 9.72 13.51
C GLY A 227 5.23 9.43 12.85
N TYR A 228 5.23 8.77 11.70
CA TYR A 228 4.06 8.51 10.86
C TYR A 228 3.29 9.79 10.45
N ASN A 229 3.95 10.94 10.45
CA ASN A 229 3.34 12.21 10.09
C ASN A 229 3.33 12.41 8.57
N ILE A 230 2.19 12.15 7.93
CA ILE A 230 2.01 12.36 6.48
C ILE A 230 2.12 13.83 6.04
N TYR A 231 2.04 14.78 6.98
CA TYR A 231 2.20 16.20 6.73
C TYR A 231 3.65 16.67 6.92
N HIS A 232 4.57 15.75 7.20
CA HIS A 232 5.98 16.08 7.34
C HIS A 232 6.51 16.67 6.03
N TYR A 233 7.12 17.84 6.14
CA TYR A 233 7.80 18.49 5.02
C TYR A 233 9.15 17.82 4.82
N HIS A 234 9.43 17.35 3.62
CA HIS A 234 10.67 16.64 3.30
C HIS A 234 11.67 17.60 2.66
N GLU A 235 12.70 17.98 3.41
CA GLU A 235 13.62 19.06 3.06
C GLU A 235 14.43 18.75 1.81
N LYS A 236 14.86 17.50 1.62
CA LYS A 236 15.70 17.11 0.47
C LYS A 236 14.97 17.25 -0.86
N SER A 237 13.65 17.10 -0.87
CA SER A 237 12.83 17.25 -2.08
C SER A 237 11.99 18.53 -2.12
N ASN A 238 12.08 19.37 -1.08
CA ASN A 238 11.34 20.64 -0.97
C ASN A 238 9.82 20.45 -1.16
N SER A 239 9.22 19.44 -0.51
CA SER A 239 7.84 19.02 -0.81
C SER A 239 7.15 18.29 0.36
N TYR A 240 5.88 17.91 0.17
CA TYR A 240 5.06 17.09 1.09
C TYR A 240 4.72 15.75 0.44
N PRO A 241 5.69 14.82 0.30
CA PRO A 241 5.49 13.65 -0.54
C PRO A 241 4.50 12.62 0.05
N TYR A 242 4.31 12.63 1.36
CA TYR A 242 3.67 11.54 2.11
C TYR A 242 2.14 11.54 2.10
N THR A 243 1.52 12.52 1.45
CA THR A 243 0.05 12.61 1.32
C THR A 243 -0.51 11.90 0.08
N ILE A 244 0.37 11.39 -0.79
CA ILE A 244 0.01 10.54 -1.94
C ILE A 244 0.95 9.33 -1.92
N ASP A 245 0.39 8.15 -1.66
CA ASP A 245 1.13 6.91 -1.43
C ASP A 245 1.86 6.42 -2.69
N ASP A 246 1.20 6.48 -3.85
CA ASP A 246 1.77 6.11 -5.16
C ASP A 246 3.05 6.90 -5.52
N LEU A 247 3.20 8.13 -5.00
CA LEU A 247 4.41 8.97 -5.15
C LEU A 247 5.42 8.73 -4.03
N SER A 248 4.94 8.33 -2.84
CA SER A 248 5.76 8.11 -1.65
C SER A 248 6.63 6.87 -1.76
N TYR A 249 6.07 5.75 -2.23
CA TYR A 249 6.82 4.49 -2.31
C TYR A 249 8.09 4.62 -3.18
N PRO A 250 8.02 5.15 -4.41
CA PRO A 250 9.20 5.34 -5.24
C PRO A 250 10.19 6.33 -4.62
N LEU A 251 9.73 7.43 -4.01
CA LEU A 251 10.62 8.39 -3.36
C LEU A 251 11.47 7.71 -2.27
N ILE A 252 10.83 6.95 -1.39
CA ILE A 252 11.48 6.27 -0.26
C ILE A 252 12.36 5.13 -0.77
N LEU A 253 11.86 4.28 -1.66
CA LEU A 253 12.56 3.05 -2.08
C LEU A 253 13.71 3.33 -3.06
N LEU A 254 13.51 4.20 -4.05
CA LEU A 254 14.58 4.54 -5.01
C LEU A 254 15.74 5.27 -4.32
N SER A 255 15.46 6.15 -3.34
CA SER A 255 16.51 6.81 -2.55
C SER A 255 17.28 5.84 -1.64
N ASN A 256 16.77 4.64 -1.42
CA ASN A 256 17.43 3.53 -0.72
C ASN A 256 17.98 2.45 -1.68
N ASN A 257 18.20 2.80 -2.95
CA ASN A 257 18.76 1.90 -3.98
C ASN A 257 17.94 0.62 -4.22
N ILE A 258 16.62 0.69 -4.06
CA ILE A 258 15.71 -0.39 -4.43
C ILE A 258 15.32 -0.24 -5.90
N ASN A 259 15.42 -1.34 -6.66
CA ASN A 259 14.99 -1.37 -8.05
C ASN A 259 13.46 -1.31 -8.16
N LEU A 260 12.94 -0.40 -8.98
CA LEU A 260 11.53 -0.40 -9.35
C LEU A 260 11.35 -1.28 -10.58
N LEU A 261 10.63 -2.38 -10.44
CA LEU A 261 10.33 -3.30 -11.53
C LEU A 261 8.95 -3.01 -12.11
N HIS A 262 8.87 -3.00 -13.44
CA HIS A 262 7.66 -2.74 -14.19
C HIS A 262 7.08 -4.03 -14.78
N THR A 263 5.75 -4.15 -14.77
CA THR A 263 5.02 -5.17 -15.54
C THR A 263 3.79 -4.57 -16.20
N ASN A 264 3.67 -4.72 -17.52
CA ASN A 264 2.56 -4.18 -18.31
C ASN A 264 1.20 -4.78 -17.93
N ASN A 265 1.17 -6.09 -17.64
CA ASN A 265 -0.03 -6.84 -17.29
C ASN A 265 -0.21 -7.01 -15.78
N TRP A 266 0.33 -6.06 -14.99
CA TRP A 266 0.23 -6.10 -13.54
C TRP A 266 -1.20 -5.83 -13.06
N HIS A 267 -1.79 -4.75 -13.53
CA HIS A 267 -3.23 -4.52 -13.45
C HIS A 267 -3.68 -3.59 -14.58
N LYS A 268 -4.97 -3.66 -14.90
CA LYS A 268 -5.62 -2.79 -15.88
C LYS A 268 -6.92 -2.23 -15.32
N GLU A 269 -7.37 -1.11 -15.86
CA GLU A 269 -8.72 -0.61 -15.63
C GLU A 269 -9.72 -1.53 -16.31
N LEU A 270 -10.81 -1.89 -15.64
CA LEU A 270 -11.88 -2.62 -16.30
C LEU A 270 -12.46 -1.75 -17.43
N GLN A 271 -12.67 -2.34 -18.61
CA GLN A 271 -13.33 -1.65 -19.71
C GLN A 271 -14.67 -1.02 -19.23
N PHE A 272 -14.93 0.22 -19.62
CA PHE A 272 -16.11 1.03 -19.22
C PHE A 272 -16.11 1.59 -17.78
N SER A 273 -15.01 1.53 -17.04
CA SER A 273 -14.88 2.25 -15.78
C SER A 273 -14.88 3.78 -16.00
N PRO A 274 -15.30 4.65 -15.07
CA PRO A 274 -15.21 6.10 -15.27
C PRO A 274 -13.79 6.63 -15.56
N ALA A 275 -12.75 5.90 -15.15
CA ALA A 275 -11.36 6.20 -15.51
C ALA A 275 -11.06 5.97 -17.01
N HIS A 276 -11.79 5.05 -17.66
CA HIS A 276 -11.76 4.79 -19.10
C HIS A 276 -12.20 6.00 -19.94
N ILE A 277 -13.07 6.86 -19.41
CA ILE A 277 -13.73 7.92 -20.20
C ILE A 277 -12.94 9.23 -20.17
N ALA A 278 -12.04 9.43 -19.19
CA ALA A 278 -11.50 10.76 -18.90
C ALA A 278 -10.02 11.01 -19.24
N GLN A 279 -9.08 10.06 -19.09
CA GLN A 279 -7.67 10.48 -18.92
C GLN A 279 -6.52 9.61 -19.48
N PHE A 280 -6.75 8.45 -20.12
CA PHE A 280 -5.63 7.62 -20.58
C PHE A 280 -5.91 6.89 -21.90
N SER A 281 -4.87 6.64 -22.71
CA SER A 281 -4.97 5.91 -23.98
C SER A 281 -5.46 4.47 -23.78
N TYR A 282 -6.00 3.88 -24.86
CA TYR A 282 -6.62 2.54 -24.91
C TYR A 282 -5.80 1.40 -24.26
N ASP A 283 -4.48 1.56 -24.09
CA ASP A 283 -3.57 0.52 -23.57
C ASP A 283 -3.68 0.24 -22.06
N ILE A 284 -4.39 1.08 -21.29
CA ILE A 284 -4.59 0.86 -19.84
C ILE A 284 -5.84 0.03 -19.51
N CYS A 285 -6.75 -0.16 -20.47
CA CYS A 285 -8.02 -0.84 -20.24
C CYS A 285 -7.93 -2.32 -20.65
N GLY A 286 -8.68 -3.16 -19.95
CA GLY A 286 -8.81 -4.56 -20.27
C GLY A 286 -9.96 -5.25 -19.55
N ASN A 287 -10.20 -6.49 -19.93
CA ASN A 287 -11.06 -7.44 -19.26
C ASN A 287 -10.46 -8.84 -19.43
N PHE A 288 -11.13 -9.85 -18.89
CA PHE A 288 -10.67 -11.24 -18.98
C PHE A 288 -10.60 -11.79 -20.43
N GLU A 289 -11.33 -11.20 -21.38
CA GLU A 289 -11.36 -11.65 -22.77
C GLU A 289 -10.23 -11.01 -23.61
N ASN A 290 -9.97 -9.71 -23.43
CA ASN A 290 -9.02 -8.95 -24.26
C ASN A 290 -7.66 -8.71 -23.58
N SER A 291 -7.53 -9.01 -22.29
CA SER A 291 -6.28 -8.94 -21.53
C SER A 291 -6.16 -10.15 -20.59
N PRO A 292 -6.23 -11.38 -21.14
CA PRO A 292 -6.31 -12.59 -20.33
C PRO A 292 -5.07 -12.82 -19.45
N GLU A 293 -3.96 -12.15 -19.75
CA GLU A 293 -2.69 -12.25 -19.01
C GLU A 293 -2.56 -11.24 -17.86
N CYS A 294 -3.57 -10.39 -17.63
CA CYS A 294 -3.55 -9.39 -16.57
C CYS A 294 -3.80 -10.03 -15.20
N ILE A 295 -2.99 -9.71 -14.19
CA ILE A 295 -3.14 -10.26 -12.83
C ILE A 295 -4.39 -9.73 -12.14
N ALA A 296 -4.72 -8.44 -12.32
CA ALA A 296 -5.89 -7.84 -11.69
C ALA A 296 -6.55 -6.79 -12.59
N PHE A 297 -7.85 -6.59 -12.37
CA PHE A 297 -8.63 -5.53 -13.00
C PHE A 297 -9.19 -4.61 -11.92
N HIS A 298 -8.96 -3.32 -12.06
CA HIS A 298 -9.54 -2.30 -11.20
C HIS A 298 -10.99 -2.05 -11.60
N THR A 299 -11.91 -2.25 -10.67
CA THR A 299 -13.35 -2.16 -10.87
C THR A 299 -13.90 -0.95 -10.14
N ASN A 300 -14.30 0.07 -10.90
CA ASN A 300 -15.03 1.21 -10.34
C ASN A 300 -16.52 0.89 -10.07
N LYS A 301 -16.87 -0.39 -9.84
CA LYS A 301 -18.25 -0.87 -9.75
C LYS A 301 -19.01 -0.27 -8.54
N TYR A 302 -18.27 0.23 -7.55
CA TYR A 302 -18.79 0.64 -6.25
C TYR A 302 -18.35 2.06 -5.84
N LYS A 303 -18.35 3.00 -6.81
CA LYS A 303 -18.26 4.43 -6.52
C LYS A 303 -19.55 4.93 -5.89
#